data_AF-A0A2S2PNF4-F1
#
_entry.id   AF-A0A2S2PNF4-F1
#
_cell.length_a   1.000
_cell.length_b   1.000
_cell.length_c   1.000
_cell.angle_alpha   90.00
_cell.angle_beta   90.00
_cell.angle_gamma   90.00
#
_symmetry.space_group_name_H-M   'P 1'
#
loop_
_entity.id
_entity.type
_entity.pdbx_description
1 polymer ?
#
loop_
_entity_poly.entity_id
_entity_poly.type
_entity_poly.pdbx_seq_one_letter_code
_entity_poly.pdbx_strand_id
1 'polypeptide(L)'
;MSFQQVHDFKYRGVNINNRNCMHNEIKLRLKAGNVCYFALSHMLKSKLLSRKTKETLYTTYLRPAVTYACCTWATKAGDENKLSIFERKVLRKMYGLVYNPDTQVWERRSNEQINQLYMGKEV
;
A
#
# COMPACT_ATOMS: atom_id res chain seq x y z
N MET A 1 -26.49 33.75 -9.16
CA MET A 1 -25.09 33.31 -8.94
C MET A 1 -24.84 32.10 -9.82
N SER A 2 -23.87 32.15 -10.75
CA SER A 2 -23.38 30.97 -11.47
C SER A 2 -22.08 30.51 -10.82
N PHE A 3 -22.00 29.24 -10.45
CA PHE A 3 -20.76 28.65 -9.94
C PHE A 3 -19.95 28.10 -11.12
N GLN A 4 -18.66 28.39 -11.14
CA GLN A 4 -17.76 27.84 -12.14
C GLN A 4 -17.50 26.36 -11.85
N GLN A 5 -17.77 25.50 -12.83
CA GLN A 5 -17.46 24.08 -12.74
C GLN A 5 -16.00 23.84 -13.11
N VAL A 6 -15.26 23.14 -12.26
CA VAL A 6 -13.88 22.71 -12.51
C VAL A 6 -13.84 21.19 -12.61
N HIS A 7 -12.98 20.65 -13.49
CA HIS A 7 -12.86 19.21 -13.70
C HIS A 7 -12.21 18.48 -12.52
N ASP A 8 -11.09 19.01 -12.02
CA ASP A 8 -10.35 18.51 -10.85
C ASP A 8 -10.14 19.66 -9.87
N PHE A 9 -10.42 19.43 -8.59
CA PHE A 9 -10.27 20.41 -7.53
C PHE A 9 -9.61 19.79 -6.31
N LYS A 10 -8.54 20.42 -5.83
CA LYS A 10 -7.84 19.98 -4.63
C LYS A 10 -8.45 20.64 -3.39
N TYR A 11 -9.13 19.85 -2.56
CA TYR A 11 -9.71 20.30 -1.30
C TYR A 11 -9.07 19.56 -0.11
N ARG A 12 -8.52 20.30 0.85
CA ARG A 12 -7.88 19.73 2.07
C ARG A 12 -6.88 18.60 1.79
N GLY A 13 -6.17 18.69 0.67
CA GLY A 13 -5.17 17.71 0.25
C GLY A 13 -5.73 16.49 -0.50
N VAL A 14 -7.04 16.42 -0.75
CA VAL A 14 -7.72 15.38 -1.54
C VAL A 14 -8.12 15.95 -2.89
N ASN A 15 -7.90 15.20 -3.96
CA ASN A 15 -8.35 15.58 -5.29
C ASN A 15 -9.77 15.06 -5.55
N ILE A 16 -10.69 15.99 -5.78
CA ILE A 16 -12.11 15.73 -6.06
C ILE A 16 -12.35 16.07 -7.51
N ASN A 17 -13.08 15.23 -8.24
CA ASN A 17 -13.45 15.52 -9.61
C ASN A 17 -14.95 15.58 -9.83
N ASN A 18 -15.34 16.18 -10.95
CA ASN A 18 -16.73 16.37 -11.32
C ASN A 18 -17.48 15.06 -11.70
N ARG A 19 -16.78 13.93 -11.81
CA ARG A 19 -17.36 12.60 -12.12
C ARG A 19 -17.46 11.69 -10.89
N ASN A 20 -17.17 12.22 -9.70
CA ASN A 20 -17.10 11.47 -8.44
C ASN A 20 -16.22 10.19 -8.52
N CYS A 21 -15.13 10.29 -9.27
CA CYS A 21 -14.23 9.18 -9.60
C CYS A 21 -12.88 9.36 -8.89
N MET A 22 -12.57 8.49 -7.93
CA MET A 22 -11.39 8.68 -7.07
C MET A 22 -10.10 8.06 -7.61
N HIS A 23 -10.09 7.61 -8.88
CA HIS A 23 -8.93 6.99 -9.52
C HIS A 23 -7.68 7.89 -9.46
N ASN A 24 -7.84 9.20 -9.68
CA ASN A 24 -6.71 10.13 -9.66
C ASN A 24 -6.17 10.35 -8.25
N GLU A 25 -7.05 10.48 -7.26
CA GLU A 25 -6.65 10.58 -5.85
C GLU A 25 -5.88 9.33 -5.39
N ILE A 26 -6.41 8.15 -5.69
CA ILE A 26 -5.75 6.88 -5.34
C ILE A 26 -4.39 6.77 -6.03
N LYS A 27 -4.25 7.23 -7.27
CA LYS A 27 -2.96 7.31 -7.97
C LYS A 27 -1.98 8.25 -7.27
N LEU A 28 -2.43 9.42 -6.83
CA LEU A 28 -1.60 10.37 -6.07
C LEU A 28 -1.16 9.78 -4.72
N ARG A 29 -2.06 9.06 -4.04
CA ARG A 29 -1.78 8.38 -2.77
C ARG A 29 -0.80 7.23 -2.93
N LEU A 30 -0.95 6.43 -3.99
CA LEU A 30 0.03 5.41 -4.36
C LEU A 30 1.40 6.02 -4.70
N LYS A 31 1.43 7.21 -5.31
CA LYS A 31 2.70 7.93 -5.56
C LYS A 31 3.35 8.36 -4.24
N ALA A 32 2.59 8.95 -3.32
CA ALA A 32 3.08 9.31 -1.98
C ALA A 32 3.55 8.08 -1.19
N GLY A 33 2.78 6.99 -1.23
CA GLY A 33 3.13 5.70 -0.67
C GLY A 33 4.42 5.14 -1.27
N ASN A 34 4.63 5.24 -2.58
CA ASN A 34 5.89 4.80 -3.20
C ASN A 34 7.08 5.62 -2.71
N VAL A 35 6.95 6.94 -2.56
CA VAL A 35 8.03 7.79 -2.01
C VAL A 35 8.39 7.33 -0.58
N CYS A 36 7.38 7.15 0.28
CA CYS A 36 7.58 6.65 1.64
C CYS A 36 8.18 5.23 1.66
N TYR A 37 7.72 4.35 0.77
CA TYR A 37 8.26 2.99 0.62
C TYR A 37 9.75 3.02 0.26
N PHE A 38 10.17 3.88 -0.67
CA PHE A 38 11.58 3.98 -1.04
C PHE A 38 12.43 4.49 0.12
N ALA A 39 11.96 5.49 0.87
CA ALA A 39 12.63 5.97 2.08
C ALA A 39 12.81 4.87 3.13
N LEU A 40 11.78 4.04 3.36
CA LEU A 40 11.82 2.94 4.33
C LEU A 40 12.45 1.64 3.79
N SER A 41 12.75 1.58 2.49
CA SER A 41 13.11 0.32 1.81
C SER A 41 14.33 -0.39 2.40
N HIS A 42 15.32 0.38 2.86
CA HIS A 42 16.52 -0.15 3.52
C HIS A 42 16.17 -0.81 4.87
N MET A 43 15.33 -0.15 5.68
CA MET A 43 14.87 -0.68 6.97
C MET A 43 14.02 -1.94 6.78
N LEU A 44 13.09 -1.93 5.81
CA LEU A 44 12.23 -3.08 5.54
C LEU A 44 13.05 -4.31 5.06
N LYS A 45 14.17 -4.10 4.36
CA LYS A 45 15.08 -5.19 3.93
C LYS A 45 16.03 -5.65 5.04
N SER A 46 16.35 -4.79 6.01
CA SER A 46 17.37 -5.05 7.03
C SER A 46 17.11 -6.35 7.81
N LYS A 47 18.14 -7.18 7.98
CA LYS A 47 18.07 -8.37 8.84
C LYS A 47 18.21 -8.05 10.33
N LEU A 48 18.64 -6.82 10.66
CA LEU A 48 18.81 -6.36 12.04
C LEU A 48 17.47 -6.05 12.72
N LEU A 49 16.46 -5.69 11.94
CA LEU A 49 15.13 -5.37 12.45
C LEU A 49 14.25 -6.62 12.51
N SER A 50 13.57 -6.80 13.64
CA SER A 50 12.57 -7.85 13.79
C SER A 50 11.41 -7.68 12.81
N ARG A 51 10.71 -8.77 12.49
CA ARG A 51 9.50 -8.70 11.64
C ARG A 51 8.44 -7.78 12.25
N LYS A 52 8.24 -7.87 13.57
CA LYS A 52 7.28 -7.03 14.32
C LYS A 52 7.61 -5.54 14.18
N THR A 53 8.87 -5.16 14.32
CA THR A 53 9.29 -3.75 14.14
C THR A 53 9.02 -3.26 12.73
N LYS A 54 9.26 -4.09 11.70
CA LYS A 54 8.95 -3.74 10.31
C LYS A 54 7.45 -3.61 10.06
N GLU A 55 6.65 -4.48 10.68
CA GLU A 55 5.18 -4.41 10.65
C GLU A 55 4.69 -3.10 11.29
N THR A 56 5.26 -2.72 12.43
CA THR A 56 4.99 -1.42 13.05
C THR A 56 5.32 -0.27 12.09
N LEU A 57 6.51 -0.26 11.48
CA LEU A 57 6.90 0.78 10.51
C LEU A 57 5.94 0.88 9.33
N TYR A 58 5.48 -0.27 8.82
CA TYR A 58 4.47 -0.33 7.77
C TYR A 58 3.16 0.31 8.22
N THR A 59 2.62 -0.12 9.35
CA THR A 59 1.32 0.34 9.86
C THR A 59 1.34 1.80 10.32
N THR A 60 2.46 2.31 10.85
CA THR A 60 2.54 3.67 11.38
C THR A 60 2.88 4.72 10.33
N TYR A 61 3.73 4.40 9.34
CA TYR A 61 4.18 5.39 8.35
C TYR A 61 3.58 5.14 6.97
N LEU A 62 3.71 3.91 6.46
CA LEU A 62 3.40 3.63 5.06
C LEU A 62 1.90 3.51 4.81
N ARG A 63 1.18 2.80 5.69
CA ARG A 63 -0.27 2.63 5.60
C ARG A 63 -0.99 3.97 5.64
N PRO A 64 -0.75 4.89 6.62
CA PRO A 64 -1.43 6.19 6.65
C PRO A 64 -1.10 7.07 5.45
N ALA A 65 0.13 7.01 4.91
CA ALA A 65 0.49 7.76 3.70
C ALA A 65 -0.36 7.35 2.49
N VAL A 66 -0.71 6.07 2.38
CA VAL A 66 -1.57 5.54 1.31
C VAL A 66 -3.04 5.73 1.64
N THR A 67 -3.49 5.42 2.86
CA THR A 67 -4.91 5.37 3.23
C THR A 67 -5.46 6.71 3.72
N TYR A 68 -4.71 7.80 3.66
CA TYR A 68 -5.23 9.10 4.05
C TYR A 68 -6.48 9.46 3.22
N ALA A 69 -7.52 9.88 3.93
CA ALA A 69 -8.84 10.19 3.38
C ALA A 69 -9.52 9.00 2.65
N CYS A 70 -9.15 7.75 2.95
CA CYS A 70 -9.80 6.58 2.34
C CYS A 70 -11.31 6.52 2.61
N CYS A 71 -11.78 7.06 3.75
CA CYS A 71 -13.21 7.14 4.09
C CYS A 71 -14.02 7.98 3.09
N THR A 72 -13.38 8.85 2.29
CA THR A 72 -14.07 9.68 1.28
C THR A 72 -13.96 9.08 -0.13
N TRP A 73 -13.34 7.91 -0.29
CA TRP A 73 -13.13 7.33 -1.61
C TRP A 73 -14.33 6.50 -2.07
N ALA A 74 -14.87 6.83 -3.24
CA ALA A 74 -15.70 5.91 -4.01
C ALA A 74 -14.79 4.97 -4.82
N THR A 75 -14.32 3.88 -4.18
CA THR A 75 -13.43 2.89 -4.82
C THR A 75 -14.19 1.96 -5.75
N LYS A 76 -13.51 1.51 -6.81
CA LYS A 76 -13.96 0.38 -7.65
C LYS A 76 -13.00 -0.79 -7.46
N ALA A 77 -13.42 -1.99 -7.85
CA ALA A 77 -12.60 -3.20 -7.78
C ALA A 77 -11.19 -3.04 -8.42
N GLY A 78 -11.10 -2.27 -9.51
CA GLY A 78 -9.81 -1.97 -10.15
C GLY A 78 -8.85 -1.14 -9.28
N ASP A 79 -9.36 -0.27 -8.41
CA ASP A 79 -8.52 0.52 -7.51
C ASP A 79 -8.10 -0.25 -6.27
N GLU A 80 -9.02 -1.04 -5.71
CA GLU A 80 -8.74 -1.98 -4.62
C GLU A 80 -7.64 -2.98 -5.03
N ASN A 81 -7.67 -3.44 -6.29
CA ASN A 81 -6.60 -4.27 -6.80
C ASN A 81 -5.25 -3.52 -6.85
N LYS A 82 -5.20 -2.24 -7.25
CA LYS A 82 -3.96 -1.44 -7.24
C LYS A 82 -3.42 -1.28 -5.82
N LEU A 83 -4.29 -1.00 -4.84
CA LEU A 83 -3.92 -0.89 -3.43
C LEU A 83 -3.39 -2.24 -2.90
N SER A 84 -4.08 -3.33 -3.21
CA SER A 84 -3.67 -4.70 -2.87
C SER A 84 -2.32 -5.08 -3.50
N ILE A 85 -2.04 -4.67 -4.74
CA ILE A 85 -0.74 -4.89 -5.39
C ILE A 85 0.36 -4.14 -4.64
N PHE A 86 0.09 -2.89 -4.23
CA PHE A 86 1.03 -2.09 -3.46
C PHE A 86 1.32 -2.72 -2.09
N GLU A 87 0.29 -3.12 -1.33
CA GLU A 87 0.47 -3.79 -0.04
C GLU A 87 1.31 -5.06 -0.18
N ARG A 88 0.96 -5.94 -1.13
CA ARG A 88 1.71 -7.17 -1.39
C ARG A 88 3.14 -6.93 -1.87
N LYS A 89 3.45 -5.79 -2.49
CA LYS A 89 4.83 -5.39 -2.82
C LYS A 89 5.63 -5.09 -1.55
N VAL A 90 5.03 -4.36 -0.62
CA VAL A 90 5.66 -3.99 0.67
C VAL A 90 5.88 -5.23 1.54
N LEU A 91 4.85 -6.05 1.73
CA LEU A 91 4.91 -7.25 2.57
C LEU A 91 5.98 -8.23 2.09
N ARG A 92 6.13 -8.43 0.77
CA ARG A 92 7.23 -9.26 0.23
C ARG A 92 8.60 -8.71 0.54
N LYS A 93 8.75 -7.39 0.57
CA LYS A 93 10.02 -6.75 0.93
C LYS A 93 10.37 -7.01 2.40
N MET A 94 9.37 -6.96 3.27
CA MET A 94 9.52 -7.18 4.71
C MET A 94 9.85 -8.63 5.07
N TYR A 95 9.07 -9.57 4.54
CA TYR A 95 9.23 -10.99 4.85
C TYR A 95 10.38 -11.64 4.06
N GLY A 96 10.70 -11.12 2.87
CA GLY A 96 11.80 -11.61 2.04
C GLY A 96 11.42 -12.86 1.21
N LEU A 97 12.45 -13.63 0.84
CA LEU A 97 12.31 -14.89 0.11
C LEU A 97 11.97 -16.05 1.06
N VAL A 98 11.44 -17.13 0.50
CA VAL A 98 11.22 -18.40 1.19
C VAL A 98 12.07 -19.48 0.52
N TYR A 99 12.67 -20.36 1.33
CA TYR A 99 13.42 -21.49 0.80
C TYR A 99 12.44 -22.63 0.53
N ASN A 100 12.44 -23.14 -0.70
CA ASN A 100 11.62 -24.29 -1.08
C ASN A 100 12.49 -25.57 -0.97
N PRO A 101 12.16 -26.50 -0.05
CA PRO A 101 12.95 -27.71 0.14
C PRO A 101 12.86 -28.68 -1.04
N ASP A 102 11.75 -28.68 -1.77
CA ASP A 102 11.50 -29.60 -2.89
C ASP A 102 12.33 -29.21 -4.12
N THR A 103 12.40 -27.92 -4.42
CA THR A 103 13.16 -27.38 -5.55
C THR A 103 14.59 -26.98 -5.20
N GLN A 104 14.95 -26.96 -3.91
CA GLN A 104 16.21 -26.47 -3.36
C GLN A 104 16.57 -25.01 -3.76
N VAL A 105 15.55 -24.19 -4.06
CA VAL A 105 15.74 -22.81 -4.55
C VAL A 105 15.04 -21.80 -3.63
N TRP A 106 15.61 -20.59 -3.57
CA TRP A 106 14.97 -19.45 -2.93
C TRP A 106 13.93 -18.82 -3.85
N GLU A 107 12.67 -18.93 -3.45
CA GLU A 107 11.53 -18.51 -4.26
C GLU A 107 10.82 -17.28 -3.67
N ARG A 108 10.11 -16.56 -4.54
CA ARG A 108 9.24 -15.45 -4.16
C ARG A 108 7.96 -16.01 -3.52
N ARG A 109 7.60 -15.51 -2.34
CA ARG A 109 6.35 -15.92 -1.66
C ARG A 109 5.09 -15.65 -2.49
N SER A 110 4.20 -16.65 -2.48
CA SER A 110 2.87 -16.59 -3.09
C SER A 110 1.97 -15.57 -2.37
N ASN A 111 0.87 -15.15 -3.01
CA ASN A 111 -0.08 -14.22 -2.38
C ASN A 111 -0.68 -14.83 -1.08
N GLU A 112 -0.99 -16.12 -1.11
CA GLU A 112 -1.59 -16.84 0.02
C GLU A 112 -0.62 -16.93 1.21
N GLN A 113 0.64 -17.31 0.98
CA GLN A 113 1.66 -17.35 2.02
C GLN A 113 1.87 -15.99 2.70
N ILE A 114 1.81 -14.89 1.94
CA ILE A 114 1.94 -13.54 2.50
C ILE A 114 0.73 -13.19 3.35
N ASN A 115 -0.48 -13.51 2.88
CA ASN A 115 -1.70 -13.26 3.61
C ASN A 115 -1.72 -14.04 4.92
N GLN A 116 -1.34 -15.32 4.91
CA GLN A 116 -1.21 -16.13 6.13
C GLN A 116 -0.21 -15.53 7.13
N LEU A 117 0.95 -15.05 6.67
CA LEU A 117 1.96 -14.46 7.55
C LEU A 117 1.52 -13.13 8.19
N TYR A 118 0.76 -12.33 7.45
CA TYR A 118 0.31 -11.01 7.91
C TYR A 118 -0.99 -11.10 8.72
N MET A 119 -2.01 -11.80 8.19
CA MET A 119 -3.33 -11.92 8.82
C MET A 119 -3.40 -12.99 9.91
N GLY A 120 -2.55 -14.02 9.86
CA GLY A 120 -2.46 -15.05 10.90
C GLY A 120 -1.95 -14.55 12.26
N LYS A 121 -1.81 -13.23 12.45
CA LYS A 121 -1.47 -12.53 13.69
C LYS A 121 -2.55 -11.57 14.17
N GLU A 122 -3.58 -11.31 13.35
CA GLU A 122 -4.71 -10.44 13.71
C GLU A 122 -5.85 -11.24 14.41
N VAL A 123 -5.59 -12.50 14.81
CA VAL A 123 -6.47 -13.39 15.61
C VAL A 123 -5.85 -13.66 16.96
#